data_AF-A0A2V8T0D6-F1
#
_entry.id   AF-A0A2V8T0D6-F1
#
_cell.length_a   1.000
_cell.length_b   1.000
_cell.length_c   1.000
_cell.angle_alpha   90.00
_cell.angle_beta   90.00
_cell.angle_gamma   90.00
#
_symmetry.space_group_name_H-M   'P 1'
#
loop_
_entity.id
_entity.type
_entity.pdbx_description
1 polymer ?
#
loop_
_entity_poly.entity_id
_entity_poly.type
_entity_poly.pdbx_seq_one_letter_code
_entity_poly.pdbx_strand_id
1 'polypeptide(L)'
;QPKAVSVTRAGRGGRSQARDLAKKETDNTYVVLFQVDEDTMSPGNRNDYTILVRTYVYEPKTGALKFADTIYQRPYRSTASIGGVRVPLPTSRRIEQYPGQLQLEQAASDAADRLMSRFHIAPPPENQ
;
A
#
# COMPACT_ATOMS: atom_id res chain seq x y z
N GLN A 1 13.88 11.47 -16.73
CA GLN A 1 14.61 11.85 -15.51
C GLN A 1 13.69 11.64 -14.32
N PRO A 2 14.11 10.92 -13.28
CA PRO A 2 13.33 10.77 -12.07
C PRO A 2 13.16 12.13 -11.37
N LYS A 3 11.96 12.40 -10.83
CA LYS A 3 11.66 13.66 -10.14
C LYS A 3 11.84 13.47 -8.63
N ALA A 4 12.52 14.40 -7.97
CA ALA A 4 12.49 14.51 -6.52
C ALA A 4 11.08 14.97 -6.09
N VAL A 5 10.52 14.33 -5.07
CA VAL A 5 9.15 14.58 -4.58
C VAL A 5 9.19 14.84 -3.09
N SER A 6 8.52 15.90 -2.63
CA SER A 6 8.26 16.13 -1.21
C SER A 6 6.94 15.48 -0.80
N VAL A 7 6.92 14.86 0.37
CA VAL A 7 5.73 14.18 0.91
C VAL A 7 5.41 14.77 2.28
N THR A 8 4.18 15.24 2.44
CA THR A 8 3.66 15.75 3.70
C THR A 8 2.48 14.89 4.15
N ARG A 9 2.47 14.49 5.42
CA ARG A 9 1.37 13.70 5.97
C ARG A 9 0.14 14.59 6.22
N ALA A 10 -0.89 14.44 5.40
CA ALA A 10 -2.11 15.23 5.48
C ALA A 10 -3.11 14.79 6.59
N GLY A 11 -2.91 13.63 7.22
CA GLY A 11 -3.74 13.12 8.32
C GLY A 11 -4.46 11.80 8.00
N ARG A 12 -5.64 11.59 8.61
CA ARG A 12 -6.52 10.43 8.37
C ARG A 12 -7.86 10.92 7.85
N GLY A 13 -8.45 10.19 6.91
CA GLY A 13 -9.73 10.55 6.33
C GLY A 13 -10.21 9.61 5.24
N GLY A 14 -11.45 9.82 4.79
CA GLY A 14 -12.05 9.07 3.68
C GLY A 14 -11.81 9.71 2.31
N ARG A 15 -12.29 9.05 1.25
CA ARG A 15 -12.17 9.51 -0.14
C ARG A 15 -12.74 10.90 -0.39
N SER A 16 -13.87 11.26 0.23
CA SER A 16 -14.47 12.59 0.12
C SER A 16 -13.54 13.67 0.69
N GLN A 17 -13.00 13.44 1.88
CA GLN A 17 -12.07 14.37 2.53
C GLN A 17 -10.77 14.51 1.75
N ALA A 18 -10.21 13.42 1.24
CA ALA A 18 -9.02 13.46 0.39
C ALA A 18 -9.26 14.25 -0.90
N ARG A 19 -10.42 14.06 -1.55
CA ARG A 19 -10.82 14.82 -2.74
C ARG A 19 -10.98 16.31 -2.42
N ASP A 20 -11.62 16.64 -1.31
CA ASP A 20 -11.83 18.04 -0.94
C ASP A 20 -10.53 18.73 -0.51
N LEU A 21 -9.59 17.98 0.07
CA LEU A 21 -8.23 18.45 0.32
C LEU A 21 -7.51 18.74 -1.00
N ALA A 22 -7.60 17.84 -1.98
CA ALA A 22 -7.00 18.04 -3.30
C ALA A 22 -7.52 19.29 -4.02
N LYS A 23 -8.82 19.62 -3.88
CA LYS A 23 -9.37 20.87 -4.42
C LYS A 23 -8.79 22.12 -3.77
N LYS A 24 -8.36 22.04 -2.51
CA LYS A 24 -7.78 23.15 -1.76
C LYS A 24 -6.28 23.31 -2.02
N GLU A 25 -5.60 22.28 -2.54
CA GLU A 25 -4.19 22.35 -2.90
C GLU A 25 -3.96 23.29 -4.10
N THR A 26 -3.26 24.39 -3.86
CA THR A 26 -2.93 25.42 -4.86
C THR A 26 -1.59 25.17 -5.54
N ASP A 27 -0.68 24.49 -4.85
CA ASP A 27 0.75 24.39 -5.21
C ASP A 27 1.04 23.27 -6.20
N ASN A 28 0.01 22.84 -6.93
CA ASN A 28 0.07 21.73 -7.88
C ASN A 28 0.47 20.39 -7.22
N THR A 29 0.19 20.24 -5.93
CA THR A 29 0.47 19.05 -5.12
C THR A 29 -0.66 18.02 -5.25
N TYR A 30 -0.32 16.79 -5.61
CA TYR A 30 -1.29 15.69 -5.67
C TYR A 30 -1.61 15.17 -4.27
N VAL A 31 -2.86 14.77 -4.05
CA VAL A 31 -3.27 14.11 -2.81
C VAL A 31 -3.38 12.62 -3.06
N VAL A 32 -2.64 11.85 -2.27
CA VAL A 32 -2.65 10.38 -2.30
C VAL A 32 -3.37 9.86 -1.06
N LEU A 33 -4.36 9.00 -1.26
CA LEU A 33 -5.05 8.28 -0.19
C LEU A 33 -4.75 6.79 -0.29
N PHE A 34 -4.20 6.23 0.79
CA PHE A 34 -4.12 4.80 1.00
C PHE A 34 -5.27 4.37 1.91
N GLN A 35 -6.07 3.42 1.46
CA GLN A 35 -7.12 2.77 2.22
C GLN A 35 -6.72 1.31 2.41
N VAL A 36 -6.64 0.89 3.67
CA VAL A 36 -6.39 -0.50 4.04
C VAL A 36 -7.72 -1.14 4.40
N ASP A 37 -8.06 -2.21 3.71
CA ASP A 37 -9.24 -3.03 3.95
C ASP A 37 -8.78 -4.47 4.24
N GLU A 38 -9.56 -5.23 5.02
CA GLU A 38 -9.35 -6.67 5.21
C GLU A 38 -10.48 -7.41 4.49
N ASP A 39 -10.14 -8.26 3.53
CA ASP A 39 -11.12 -9.16 2.91
C ASP A 39 -11.15 -10.46 3.71
N THR A 40 -12.24 -10.63 4.44
CA THR A 40 -12.55 -11.85 5.18
C THR A 40 -13.20 -12.83 4.22
N MET A 41 -12.38 -13.55 3.45
CA MET A 41 -12.90 -14.64 2.63
C MET A 41 -13.45 -15.77 3.52
N SER A 42 -14.79 -15.81 3.60
CA SER A 42 -15.65 -16.89 4.06
C SER A 42 -15.70 -17.23 5.57
N PRO A 43 -16.90 -17.50 6.11
CA PRO A 43 -17.09 -17.95 7.48
C PRO A 43 -16.64 -19.41 7.60
N GLY A 44 -15.37 -19.64 7.92
CA GLY A 44 -14.87 -21.00 8.13
C GLY A 44 -13.39 -21.10 8.50
N ASN A 45 -12.54 -20.18 8.02
CA ASN A 45 -11.11 -20.17 8.34
C ASN A 45 -10.69 -18.79 8.85
N ARG A 46 -10.64 -18.63 10.18
CA ARG A 46 -10.25 -17.39 10.88
C ARG A 46 -8.79 -16.98 10.67
N ASN A 47 -7.99 -17.68 9.86
CA ASN A 47 -6.56 -17.42 9.74
C ASN A 47 -6.10 -17.00 8.33
N ASP A 48 -6.99 -16.94 7.34
CA ASP A 48 -6.67 -16.56 5.95
C ASP A 48 -7.25 -15.16 5.63
N TYR A 49 -6.70 -14.12 6.25
CA TYR A 49 -7.07 -12.73 5.92
C TYR A 49 -6.28 -12.27 4.69
N THR A 50 -6.96 -11.74 3.68
CA THR A 50 -6.29 -11.02 2.58
C THR A 50 -6.27 -9.55 2.95
N ILE A 51 -5.07 -8.95 2.99
CA ILE A 51 -4.93 -7.50 3.18
C ILE A 51 -5.09 -6.84 1.82
N LEU A 52 -5.98 -5.85 1.75
CA LEU A 52 -6.22 -5.06 0.55
C LEU A 52 -5.72 -3.64 0.80
N VAL A 53 -4.84 -3.16 -0.07
CA VAL A 53 -4.42 -1.77 -0.08
C VAL A 53 -4.95 -1.11 -1.34
N ARG A 54 -5.90 -0.19 -1.18
CA ARG A 54 -6.43 0.64 -2.26
C ARG A 54 -5.71 1.99 -2.24
N THR A 55 -5.18 2.38 -3.39
CA THR A 55 -4.48 3.65 -3.56
C THR A 55 -5.32 4.55 -4.47
N TYR A 56 -5.53 5.80 -4.10
CA TYR A 56 -6.21 6.81 -4.91
C TYR A 56 -5.35 8.07 -5.02
N VAL A 57 -5.24 8.62 -6.22
CA VAL A 57 -4.49 9.86 -6.48
C VAL A 57 -5.42 10.90 -7.07
N TYR A 58 -5.53 12.04 -6.40
CA TYR A 58 -6.38 13.15 -6.77
C TYR A 58 -5.56 14.32 -7.30
N GLU A 59 -6.04 14.93 -8.39
CA GLU A 59 -5.41 16.11 -8.98
C GLU A 59 -5.66 17.36 -8.13
N PRO A 60 -4.65 18.25 -8.00
CA PRO A 60 -4.80 19.53 -7.33
C PRO A 60 -5.86 20.39 -8.01
N LYS A 61 -6.49 21.31 -7.25
CA LYS A 61 -7.52 22.28 -7.69
C LYS A 61 -8.85 21.68 -8.11
N THR A 62 -8.86 20.57 -8.85
CA THR A 62 -10.08 19.92 -9.35
C THR A 62 -10.58 18.81 -8.44
N GLY A 63 -9.67 18.14 -7.73
CA GLY A 63 -9.96 16.89 -7.01
C GLY A 63 -10.41 15.77 -7.95
N ALA A 64 -10.04 15.83 -9.23
CA ALA A 64 -10.30 14.76 -10.18
C ALA A 64 -9.49 13.51 -9.80
N LEU A 65 -10.07 12.32 -9.94
CA LEU A 65 -9.34 11.08 -9.71
C LEU A 65 -8.45 10.79 -10.92
N LYS A 66 -7.13 10.84 -10.71
CA LYS A 66 -6.14 10.59 -11.76
C LYS A 66 -5.75 9.12 -11.86
N PHE A 67 -5.68 8.46 -10.72
CA PHE A 67 -5.23 7.09 -10.62
C PHE A 67 -5.91 6.40 -9.44
N ALA A 68 -6.28 5.15 -9.64
CA ALA A 68 -6.68 4.26 -8.57
C ALA A 68 -6.06 2.88 -8.83
N ASP A 69 -5.58 2.24 -7.77
CA ASP A 69 -5.06 0.88 -7.82
C ASP A 69 -5.54 0.09 -6.59
N THR A 70 -5.52 -1.23 -6.69
CA THR A 70 -5.83 -2.13 -5.60
C THR A 70 -4.82 -3.27 -5.59
N ILE A 71 -4.16 -3.44 -4.45
CA ILE A 71 -3.22 -4.53 -4.22
C ILE A 71 -3.86 -5.50 -3.25
N TYR A 72 -3.81 -6.77 -3.63
CA TYR A 72 -4.25 -7.89 -2.82
C TYR A 72 -3.02 -8.61 -2.31
N GLN A 73 -2.73 -8.45 -1.02
CA GLN A 73 -1.72 -9.25 -0.37
C GLN A 73 -2.37 -10.51 0.18
N ARG A 74 -2.13 -11.62 -0.51
CA ARG A 74 -2.57 -12.93 -0.03
C ARG A 74 -1.81 -13.27 1.25
N PRO A 75 -2.48 -13.91 2.23
CA PRO A 75 -1.80 -14.32 3.44
C PRO A 75 -0.64 -15.24 3.07
N TYR A 76 0.51 -15.00 3.71
CA TYR A 76 1.69 -15.86 3.58
C TYR A 76 1.31 -17.22 4.16
N ARG A 77 0.89 -18.14 3.29
CA ARG A 77 0.56 -19.50 3.72
C ARG A 77 1.86 -20.12 4.23
N SER A 78 1.87 -20.61 5.47
CA SER A 78 2.97 -21.41 6.03
C SER A 78 3.21 -22.73 5.25
N THR A 79 2.45 -22.97 4.19
CA THR A 79 2.51 -24.09 3.26
C THR A 79 2.83 -23.71 1.82
N ALA A 80 3.18 -22.44 1.54
CA ALA A 80 3.61 -22.03 0.21
C ALA A 80 4.81 -22.89 -0.21
N SER A 81 4.56 -23.79 -1.17
CA SER A 81 5.57 -24.69 -1.71
C SER A 81 5.88 -24.23 -3.12
N ILE A 82 7.14 -23.88 -3.37
CA ILE A 82 7.63 -23.60 -4.72
C ILE A 82 8.29 -24.90 -5.17
N GLY A 83 7.72 -25.54 -6.21
CA GLY A 83 8.22 -26.83 -6.70
C GLY A 83 8.16 -27.98 -5.68
N GLY A 84 7.20 -27.95 -4.74
CA GLY A 84 7.05 -28.96 -3.69
C GLY A 84 7.94 -28.74 -2.45
N VAL A 85 8.82 -27.73 -2.45
CA VAL A 85 9.66 -27.36 -1.30
C VAL A 85 8.96 -26.28 -0.48
N ARG A 86 8.70 -26.57 0.81
CA ARG A 86 8.15 -25.58 1.75
C ARG A 86 9.13 -24.42 1.87
N VAL A 87 8.69 -23.20 1.58
CA VAL A 87 9.49 -21.99 1.79
C VAL A 87 9.55 -21.73 3.30
N PRO A 88 10.74 -21.77 3.93
CA PRO A 88 10.85 -21.48 5.35
C PRO A 88 10.33 -20.06 5.63
N LEU A 89 9.57 -19.90 6.70
CA LEU A 89 9.29 -18.58 7.25
C LEU A 89 10.63 -17.88 7.55
N PRO A 90 10.79 -16.58 7.27
CA PRO A 90 11.98 -15.85 7.68
C PRO A 90 12.16 -16.01 9.20
N THR A 91 13.17 -16.76 9.63
CA THR A 91 13.39 -17.30 11.00
C THR A 91 13.76 -16.24 12.04
N SER A 92 13.47 -14.96 11.80
CA SER A 92 13.63 -13.98 12.87
C SER A 92 12.50 -14.19 13.87
N ARG A 93 12.86 -14.41 15.15
CA ARG A 93 11.91 -14.58 16.28
C ARG A 93 10.83 -13.49 16.36
N ARG A 94 11.04 -12.34 15.71
CA ARG A 94 10.11 -11.20 15.64
C ARG A 94 9.02 -11.40 14.57
N ILE A 95 9.35 -12.05 13.45
CA ILE A 95 8.44 -12.30 12.32
C ILE A 95 7.45 -13.43 12.65
N GLU A 96 7.86 -14.40 13.46
CA GLU A 96 6.97 -15.47 13.95
C GLU A 96 5.86 -14.95 14.89
N GLN A 97 6.08 -13.81 15.56
CA GLN A 97 5.10 -13.25 16.50
C GLN A 97 3.99 -12.43 15.84
N TYR A 98 4.19 -11.87 14.63
CA TYR A 98 3.22 -10.97 13.99
C TYR A 98 3.16 -11.15 12.45
N PRO A 99 2.68 -12.30 11.94
CA PRO A 99 2.59 -12.56 10.50
C PRO A 99 1.74 -11.53 9.73
N GLY A 100 0.72 -10.94 10.37
CA GLY A 100 -0.08 -9.86 9.76
C GLY A 100 0.69 -8.55 9.58
N GLN A 101 1.66 -8.26 10.44
CA GLN A 101 2.50 -7.07 10.31
C GLN A 101 3.41 -7.17 9.08
N LEU A 102 4.04 -8.32 8.86
CA LEU A 102 4.88 -8.55 7.67
C LEU A 102 4.06 -8.43 6.38
N GLN A 103 2.85 -8.98 6.36
CA GLN A 103 1.95 -8.88 5.21
C GLN A 103 1.55 -7.43 4.94
N LEU A 104 1.27 -6.64 6.00
CA LEU A 104 0.96 -5.22 5.86
C LEU A 104 2.16 -4.42 5.35
N GLU A 105 3.37 -4.69 5.86
CA GLU A 105 4.61 -4.05 5.42
C GLU A 105 4.89 -4.35 3.93
N GLN A 106 4.73 -5.61 3.51
CA GLN A 106 4.84 -6.01 2.10
C GLN A 106 3.78 -5.33 1.24
N ALA A 107 2.52 -5.35 1.66
CA ALA A 107 1.43 -4.71 0.91
C ALA A 107 1.64 -3.20 0.76
N ALA A 108 2.18 -2.54 1.80
CA ALA A 108 2.51 -1.13 1.78
C ALA A 108 3.70 -0.84 0.85
N SER A 109 4.74 -1.67 0.87
CA SER A 109 5.88 -1.55 -0.04
C SER A 109 5.44 -1.69 -1.50
N ASP A 110 4.68 -2.73 -1.82
CA ASP A 110 4.15 -2.96 -3.17
C ASP A 110 3.28 -1.78 -3.64
N ALA A 111 2.46 -1.21 -2.74
CA ALA A 111 1.63 -0.04 -3.04
C ALA A 111 2.49 1.20 -3.34
N ALA A 112 3.51 1.45 -2.54
CA ALA A 112 4.43 2.54 -2.75
C ALA A 112 5.20 2.36 -4.07
N ASP A 113 5.74 1.17 -4.35
CA ASP A 113 6.54 0.89 -5.53
C ASP A 113 5.73 1.02 -6.82
N ARG A 114 4.50 0.48 -6.86
CA ARG A 114 3.61 0.64 -8.01
C ARG A 114 3.24 2.10 -8.23
N LEU A 115 2.96 2.83 -7.15
CA LEU A 115 2.66 4.26 -7.24
C LEU A 115 3.86 5.05 -7.77
N MET A 116 5.04 4.87 -7.19
CA MET A 116 6.27 5.55 -7.61
C MET A 116 6.62 5.23 -9.07
N SER A 117 6.55 3.95 -9.44
CA SER A 117 6.77 3.49 -10.82
C SER A 117 5.80 4.13 -11.81
N ARG A 118 4.50 4.16 -11.47
CA ARG A 118 3.45 4.76 -12.31
C ARG A 118 3.68 6.25 -12.58
N PHE A 119 4.22 6.97 -11.61
CA PHE A 119 4.50 8.41 -11.72
C PHE A 119 5.96 8.73 -12.04
N HIS A 120 6.78 7.72 -12.34
CA HIS A 120 8.21 7.84 -12.64
C HIS A 120 8.99 8.62 -11.56
N ILE A 121 8.63 8.38 -10.30
CA ILE A 121 9.30 8.92 -9.12
C ILE A 121 10.44 7.95 -8.78
N ALA A 122 11.66 8.46 -8.59
CA ALA A 122 12.73 7.59 -8.11
C ALA A 122 12.47 7.23 -6.64
N PRO A 123 12.76 5.98 -6.24
CA PRO A 123 12.81 5.65 -4.82
C PRO A 123 13.83 6.58 -4.12
N PRO A 124 13.59 6.96 -2.87
CA PRO A 124 14.59 7.69 -2.09
C PRO A 124 15.89 6.87 -2.05
N PRO A 125 17.07 7.52 -2.07
CA PRO A 125 18.33 6.81 -1.89
C PRO A 125 18.30 6.04 -0.56
N GLU A 126 18.75 4.79 -0.57
CA GLU A 126 18.94 4.03 0.66
C GLU A 126 19.94 4.78 1.54
N ASN A 127 19.45 5.36 2.64
CA ASN A 127 20.34 5.87 3.68
C ASN A 127 21.00 4.65 4.33
N GLN A 128 22.31 4.49 4.09
CA GLN A 128 23.19 3.57 4.82
C GLN A 128 23.37 4.02 6.28
#